data_AF-A0A086ANU7-F1
#
_entry.id   AF-A0A086ANU7-F1
#
_cell.length_a   1.000
_cell.length_b   1.000
_cell.length_c   1.000
_cell.angle_alpha   90.00
_cell.angle_beta   90.00
_cell.angle_gamma   90.00
#
_symmetry.space_group_name_H-M   'P 1'
#
loop_
_entity.id
_entity.type
_entity.pdbx_description
1 polymer ?
#
loop_
_entity_poly.entity_id
_entity_poly.type
_entity_poly.pdbx_seq_one_letter_code
_entity_poly.pdbx_strand_id
1 'polypeptide(L)'
;MKKSIVGLLVLALTSCNPVGENLGEMPLFQNAISSIDSLDLKKGEEIVFWSKVTTRKDSSFSKYKMKYSISLNGKIIHFDSTYVANGEHTINSKITKDEIIHSSSKGKDSIEHIENWEFEIENKSFKIPQDGKYDFDFKLEAPELDFFAKNSSSTSVIIRKK
;
A
#
# COMPACT_ATOMS: atom_id res chain seq x y z
N MET A 1 -53.79 -4.42 34.03
CA MET A 1 -52.30 -4.37 34.07
C MET A 1 -51.77 -4.50 32.64
N LYS A 2 -51.26 -3.42 32.05
CA LYS A 2 -50.66 -3.43 30.70
C LYS A 2 -49.14 -3.51 30.86
N LYS A 3 -48.53 -4.56 30.28
CA LYS A 3 -47.08 -4.76 30.25
C LYS A 3 -46.50 -3.90 29.12
N SER A 4 -45.69 -2.90 29.45
CA SER A 4 -44.85 -2.21 28.47
C SER A 4 -43.66 -3.10 28.15
N ILE A 5 -43.61 -3.60 26.91
CA ILE A 5 -42.40 -4.20 26.33
C ILE A 5 -41.61 -3.03 25.75
N VAL A 6 -40.56 -2.62 26.44
CA VAL A 6 -39.57 -1.68 25.92
C VAL A 6 -38.65 -2.49 25.01
N GLY A 7 -38.84 -2.38 23.70
CA GLY A 7 -37.96 -2.96 22.70
C GLY A 7 -36.64 -2.18 22.66
N LEU A 8 -35.57 -2.80 23.17
CA LEU A 8 -34.21 -2.28 23.09
C LEU A 8 -33.71 -2.47 21.65
N LEU A 9 -33.81 -1.41 20.83
CA LEU A 9 -33.27 -1.37 19.49
C LEU A 9 -31.75 -1.23 19.59
N VAL A 10 -31.02 -2.34 19.57
CA VAL A 10 -29.55 -2.33 19.46
C VAL A 10 -29.20 -1.92 18.04
N LEU A 11 -28.96 -0.63 17.84
CA LEU A 11 -28.28 -0.11 16.65
C LEU A 11 -26.84 -0.62 16.69
N ALA A 12 -26.62 -1.81 16.13
CA ALA A 12 -25.29 -2.30 15.80
C ALA A 12 -24.72 -1.36 14.72
N LEU A 13 -24.04 -0.30 15.17
CA LEU A 13 -23.13 0.47 14.35
C LEU A 13 -21.95 -0.46 14.01
N THR A 14 -22.14 -1.36 13.05
CA THR A 14 -21.01 -2.01 12.41
C THR A 14 -20.20 -0.87 11.82
N SER A 15 -19.05 -0.57 12.42
CA SER A 15 -18.14 0.42 11.87
C SER A 15 -17.71 -0.10 10.51
N CYS A 16 -18.37 0.37 9.45
CA CYS A 16 -17.83 0.27 8.10
C CYS A 16 -16.55 1.08 8.15
N ASN A 17 -15.41 0.41 8.33
CA ASN A 17 -14.13 0.99 8.02
C ASN A 17 -13.96 0.83 6.50
N PRO A 18 -14.27 1.85 5.67
CA PRO A 18 -14.25 1.69 4.21
C PRO A 18 -12.84 1.39 3.70
N VAL A 19 -11.81 1.64 4.52
CA VAL A 19 -10.40 1.42 4.21
C VAL A 19 -9.97 -0.02 4.51
N GLY A 20 -10.64 -0.71 5.44
CA GLY A 20 -10.32 -2.07 5.90
C GLY A 20 -9.34 -2.13 7.08
N GLU A 21 -9.25 -3.31 7.70
CA GLU A 21 -8.30 -3.65 8.77
C GLU A 21 -6.89 -3.80 8.19
N ASN A 22 -5.88 -3.16 8.78
CA ASN A 22 -4.48 -3.29 8.34
C ASN A 22 -3.90 -4.64 8.80
N LEU A 23 -3.48 -5.47 7.84
CA LEU A 23 -2.84 -6.76 8.11
C LEU A 23 -1.31 -6.69 8.06
N GLY A 24 -0.74 -5.62 7.47
CA GLY A 24 0.71 -5.41 7.40
C GLY A 24 1.12 -4.41 6.33
N GLU A 25 2.30 -3.81 6.50
CA GLU A 25 2.98 -2.94 5.53
C GLU A 25 4.38 -3.48 5.25
N MET A 26 4.73 -3.63 3.97
CA MET A 26 6.05 -4.09 3.54
C MET A 26 6.67 -3.12 2.53
N PRO A 27 7.94 -2.70 2.71
CA PRO A 27 8.64 -1.93 1.69
C PRO A 27 8.81 -2.78 0.43
N LEU A 28 8.71 -2.18 -0.76
CA LEU A 28 8.91 -2.86 -2.03
C LEU A 28 10.31 -2.57 -2.58
N PHE A 29 10.99 -3.63 -3.01
CA PHE A 29 12.34 -3.54 -3.57
C PHE A 29 12.40 -4.12 -4.98
N GLN A 30 13.30 -3.59 -5.80
CA GLN A 30 13.53 -4.12 -7.16
C GLN A 30 14.24 -5.48 -7.14
N ASN A 31 15.15 -5.67 -6.19
CA ASN A 31 16.06 -6.82 -6.13
C ASN A 31 15.76 -7.79 -4.99
N ALA A 32 14.67 -7.58 -4.26
CA ALA A 32 14.24 -8.47 -3.18
C ALA A 32 12.74 -8.73 -3.27
N ILE A 33 12.32 -9.83 -2.67
CA ILE A 33 10.91 -10.16 -2.45
C ILE A 33 10.57 -9.71 -1.04
N SER A 34 9.42 -9.07 -0.91
CA SER A 34 8.84 -8.70 0.38
C SER A 34 7.61 -9.57 0.61
N SER A 35 7.51 -10.20 1.77
CA SER A 35 6.49 -11.22 2.03
C SER A 35 5.70 -10.89 3.30
N ILE A 36 4.41 -11.23 3.27
CA ILE A 36 3.57 -11.37 4.46
C ILE A 36 3.11 -12.83 4.48
N ASP A 37 3.59 -13.56 5.47
CA ASP A 37 3.42 -15.01 5.54
C ASP A 37 2.34 -15.42 6.55
N SER A 38 1.73 -16.56 6.30
CA SER A 38 0.87 -17.28 7.24
C SER A 38 -0.34 -16.49 7.76
N LEU A 39 -0.98 -15.69 6.90
CA LEU A 39 -2.25 -15.06 7.22
C LEU A 39 -3.37 -16.11 7.19
N ASP A 40 -4.02 -16.32 8.34
CA ASP A 40 -5.21 -17.16 8.43
C ASP A 40 -6.43 -16.40 7.87
N LEU A 41 -6.88 -16.77 6.67
CA LEU A 41 -7.98 -16.12 5.97
C LEU A 41 -9.12 -17.09 5.69
N LYS A 42 -10.34 -16.56 5.68
CA LYS A 42 -11.58 -17.28 5.43
C LYS A 42 -12.12 -16.99 4.04
N LYS A 43 -12.78 -17.98 3.46
CA LYS A 43 -13.49 -17.87 2.20
C LYS A 43 -14.43 -16.67 2.21
N GLY A 44 -14.34 -15.86 1.16
CA GLY A 44 -15.18 -14.70 0.95
C GLY A 44 -14.64 -13.40 1.56
N GLU A 45 -13.64 -13.45 2.43
CA GLU A 45 -12.91 -12.25 2.85
C GLU A 45 -12.27 -11.58 1.62
N GLU A 46 -12.17 -10.26 1.65
CA GLU A 46 -11.57 -9.47 0.58
C GLU A 46 -10.28 -8.82 1.07
N ILE A 47 -9.18 -9.17 0.42
CA ILE A 47 -7.88 -8.58 0.65
C ILE A 47 -7.63 -7.50 -0.38
N VAL A 48 -7.18 -6.33 0.07
CA VAL A 48 -6.93 -5.17 -0.77
C VAL A 48 -5.49 -4.72 -0.60
N PHE A 49 -4.80 -4.57 -1.72
CA PHE A 49 -3.45 -4.03 -1.78
C PHE A 49 -3.53 -2.53 -1.99
N TRP A 50 -3.00 -1.80 -1.01
CA TRP A 50 -2.75 -0.38 -1.10
C TRP A 50 -1.27 -0.16 -1.34
N SER A 51 -0.91 0.78 -2.20
CA SER A 51 0.48 1.26 -2.25
C SER A 51 0.59 2.54 -1.44
N LYS A 52 1.59 2.59 -0.57
CA LYS A 52 2.06 3.83 0.04
C LYS A 52 3.25 4.31 -0.77
N VAL A 53 3.18 5.53 -1.26
CA VAL A 53 4.19 6.11 -2.14
C VAL A 53 4.67 7.40 -1.51
N THR A 54 6.00 7.53 -1.40
CA THR A 54 6.67 8.79 -1.11
C THR A 54 7.51 9.16 -2.32
N THR A 55 7.33 10.36 -2.86
CA THR A 55 8.00 10.79 -4.09
C THR A 55 8.15 12.30 -4.13
N ARG A 56 9.10 12.83 -4.89
CA ARG A 56 9.05 14.24 -5.29
C ARG A 56 7.75 14.51 -6.05
N LYS A 57 7.14 15.67 -5.84
CA LYS A 57 5.80 15.99 -6.40
C LYS A 57 5.76 16.02 -7.94
N ASP A 58 6.88 16.31 -8.58
CA ASP A 58 7.07 16.37 -10.03
C ASP A 58 7.59 15.06 -10.65
N SER A 59 7.76 14.02 -9.85
CA SER A 59 8.26 12.72 -10.27
C SER A 59 7.23 11.88 -11.03
N SER A 60 7.72 11.10 -12.00
CA SER A 60 6.92 10.10 -12.71
C SER A 60 7.01 8.73 -12.02
N PHE A 61 6.03 8.45 -11.15
CA PHE A 61 5.89 7.17 -10.45
C PHE A 61 4.82 6.24 -11.05
N SER A 62 4.04 6.72 -12.02
CA SER A 62 3.00 5.95 -12.71
C SER A 62 3.53 4.76 -13.52
N LYS A 63 4.84 4.73 -13.80
CA LYS A 63 5.49 3.67 -14.58
C LYS A 63 5.89 2.43 -13.77
N TYR A 64 5.86 2.47 -12.43
CA TYR A 64 6.28 1.34 -11.60
C TYR A 64 5.15 0.33 -11.43
N LYS A 65 5.52 -0.94 -11.52
CA LYS A 65 4.61 -2.07 -11.27
C LYS A 65 5.01 -2.80 -10.01
N MET A 66 4.02 -3.28 -9.28
CA MET A 66 4.15 -4.27 -8.24
C MET A 66 3.71 -5.61 -8.83
N LYS A 67 4.65 -6.54 -8.93
CA LYS A 67 4.36 -7.96 -9.17
C LYS A 67 4.00 -8.61 -7.83
N TYR A 68 3.04 -9.52 -7.84
CA TYR A 68 2.66 -10.23 -6.64
C TYR A 68 2.28 -11.70 -6.91
N SER A 69 2.59 -12.56 -5.95
CA SER A 69 2.04 -13.92 -5.84
C SER A 69 1.23 -14.06 -4.57
N ILE A 70 0.19 -14.89 -4.67
CA ILE A 70 -0.61 -15.33 -3.53
C ILE A 70 -0.51 -16.84 -3.48
N SER A 71 0.00 -17.34 -2.36
CA SER A 71 0.13 -18.77 -2.08
C SER A 71 -0.90 -19.19 -1.05
N LEU A 72 -1.41 -20.40 -1.19
CA LEU A 72 -2.25 -21.06 -0.21
C LEU A 72 -1.59 -22.37 0.20
N ASN A 73 -1.28 -22.50 1.50
CA ASN A 73 -0.58 -23.66 2.05
C ASN A 73 0.69 -24.02 1.25
N GLY A 74 1.50 -23.00 0.92
CA GLY A 74 2.75 -23.15 0.17
C GLY A 74 2.62 -23.37 -1.34
N LYS A 75 1.42 -23.33 -1.91
CA LYS A 75 1.20 -23.42 -3.36
C LYS A 75 0.70 -22.09 -3.93
N ILE A 76 1.40 -21.54 -4.92
CA ILE A 76 0.95 -20.35 -5.66
C ILE A 76 -0.39 -20.66 -6.33
N ILE A 77 -1.42 -19.87 -6.00
CA ILE A 77 -2.76 -19.96 -6.59
C ILE A 77 -3.09 -18.76 -7.49
N HIS A 78 -2.34 -17.68 -7.36
CA HIS A 78 -2.53 -16.47 -8.15
C HIS A 78 -1.20 -15.72 -8.30
N PHE A 79 -0.97 -15.19 -9.50
CA PHE A 79 0.19 -14.38 -9.84
C PHE A 79 -0.23 -13.33 -10.86
N ASP A 80 0.06 -12.07 -10.59
CA ASP A 80 -0.32 -10.95 -11.46
C ASP A 80 0.57 -9.73 -11.16
N SER A 81 0.30 -8.61 -11.80
CA SER A 81 0.95 -7.34 -11.56
C SER A 81 -0.03 -6.17 -11.64
N THR A 82 0.22 -5.11 -10.88
CA THR A 82 -0.51 -3.86 -10.99
C THR A 82 0.46 -2.69 -10.92
N TYR A 83 0.10 -1.54 -11.46
CA TYR A 83 0.89 -0.33 -11.24
C TYR A 83 0.75 0.12 -9.80
N VAL A 84 1.82 0.64 -9.19
CA VAL A 84 1.80 1.12 -7.78
C VAL A 84 0.94 2.37 -7.58
N ALA A 85 0.51 3.00 -8.68
CA ALA A 85 -0.25 4.23 -8.70
C ALA A 85 -1.35 4.22 -9.76
N ASN A 86 -2.13 3.13 -9.80
CA ASN A 86 -3.25 2.98 -10.74
C ASN A 86 -4.57 2.73 -10.02
N GLY A 87 -4.70 3.28 -8.82
CA GLY A 87 -5.91 3.20 -8.02
C GLY A 87 -6.83 4.39 -8.18
N GLU A 88 -8.09 4.20 -7.79
CA GLU A 88 -9.12 5.24 -7.85
C GLU A 88 -9.21 6.04 -6.54
N HIS A 89 -8.86 5.40 -5.42
CA HIS A 89 -9.00 5.99 -4.08
C HIS A 89 -7.63 6.33 -3.49
N THR A 90 -7.43 7.61 -3.18
CA THR A 90 -6.23 8.10 -2.48
C THR A 90 -6.60 8.59 -1.09
N ILE A 91 -5.83 8.16 -0.08
CA ILE A 91 -5.98 8.59 1.31
C ILE A 91 -4.62 8.98 1.90
N ASN A 92 -4.62 9.56 3.11
CA ASN A 92 -3.41 9.93 3.86
C ASN A 92 -2.42 10.79 3.04
N SER A 93 -2.94 11.59 2.11
CA SER A 93 -2.15 12.44 1.22
C SER A 93 -1.62 13.66 1.95
N LYS A 94 -0.30 13.87 1.92
CA LYS A 94 0.38 15.04 2.51
C LYS A 94 1.55 15.51 1.63
N ILE A 95 1.80 16.81 1.64
CA ILE A 95 2.97 17.42 0.99
C ILE A 95 3.90 17.95 2.07
N THR A 96 5.18 17.59 2.01
CA THR A 96 6.24 18.15 2.86
C THR A 96 7.22 18.95 2.01
N LYS A 97 7.80 19.98 2.62
CA LYS A 97 8.79 20.85 1.98
C LYS A 97 10.12 20.67 2.69
N ASP A 98 11.14 20.32 1.92
CA ASP A 98 12.50 20.11 2.42
C ASP A 98 13.47 21.04 1.68
N GLU A 99 14.60 21.34 2.31
CA GLU A 99 15.67 22.15 1.74
C GLU A 99 16.96 21.34 1.71
N ILE A 100 17.58 21.22 0.53
CA ILE A 100 18.90 20.61 0.38
C ILE A 100 19.92 21.72 0.17
N ILE A 101 20.92 21.78 1.06
CA ILE A 101 22.04 22.70 0.96
C ILE A 101 23.15 22.02 0.17
N HIS A 102 23.42 22.51 -1.03
CA HIS A 102 24.55 22.08 -1.85
C HIS A 102 25.73 23.00 -1.55
N SER A 103 26.63 22.54 -0.69
CA SER A 103 27.84 23.28 -0.35
C SER A 103 28.89 23.17 -1.46
N SER A 104 29.43 24.31 -1.90
CA SER A 104 30.53 24.33 -2.87
C SER A 104 31.85 24.74 -2.23
N SER A 105 32.94 24.11 -2.65
CA SER A 105 34.31 24.48 -2.21
C SER A 105 34.73 25.90 -2.63
N LYS A 106 33.92 26.57 -3.46
CA LYS A 106 34.13 27.95 -3.94
C LYS A 106 33.35 29.00 -3.13
N GLY A 107 32.72 28.63 -2.02
CA GLY A 107 32.19 29.58 -1.04
C GLY A 107 30.82 30.18 -1.38
N LYS A 108 30.08 29.57 -2.31
CA LYS A 108 28.64 29.85 -2.49
C LYS A 108 27.87 28.56 -2.32
N ASP A 109 27.06 28.50 -1.27
CA ASP A 109 26.09 27.45 -1.08
C ASP A 109 24.87 27.74 -1.96
N SER A 110 24.28 26.70 -2.54
CA SER A 110 22.98 26.79 -3.21
C SER A 110 21.95 25.99 -2.43
N ILE A 111 20.76 26.57 -2.26
CA ILE A 111 19.62 25.92 -1.59
C ILE A 111 18.66 25.42 -2.66
N GLU A 112 18.37 24.12 -2.66
CA GLU A 112 17.33 23.50 -3.47
C GLU A 112 16.08 23.29 -2.60
N HIS A 113 14.94 23.88 -2.98
CA HIS A 113 13.66 23.63 -2.34
C HIS A 113 12.97 22.44 -3.01
N ILE A 114 12.59 21.43 -2.23
CA ILE A 114 11.98 20.19 -2.71
C ILE A 114 10.60 20.02 -2.08
N GLU A 115 9.60 19.74 -2.91
CA GLU A 115 8.28 19.30 -2.44
C GLU A 115 8.17 17.77 -2.57
N ASN A 116 8.01 17.09 -1.44
CA ASN A 116 7.73 15.67 -1.38
C ASN A 116 6.24 15.43 -1.18
N TRP A 117 5.69 14.44 -1.87
CA TRP A 117 4.31 14.00 -1.78
C TRP A 117 4.28 12.56 -1.26
N GLU A 118 3.55 12.35 -0.17
CA GLU A 118 3.28 11.03 0.40
C GLU A 118 1.78 10.78 0.38
N PHE A 119 1.37 9.60 -0.05
CA PHE A 119 -0.03 9.19 -0.08
C PHE A 119 -0.16 7.66 -0.10
N GLU A 120 -1.38 7.18 0.16
CA GLU A 120 -1.78 5.80 -0.01
C GLU A 120 -2.84 5.69 -1.11
N ILE A 121 -2.74 4.66 -1.96
CA ILE A 121 -3.66 4.46 -3.08
C ILE A 121 -4.13 3.01 -3.18
N GLU A 122 -5.44 2.81 -3.37
CA GLU A 122 -6.07 1.48 -3.48
C GLU A 122 -5.83 0.88 -4.86
N ASN A 123 -5.01 -0.17 -5.01
CA ASN A 123 -4.63 -0.67 -6.33
C ASN A 123 -5.43 -1.88 -6.82
N LYS A 124 -5.60 -2.89 -5.96
CA LYS A 124 -6.15 -4.18 -6.38
C LYS A 124 -6.79 -4.90 -5.21
N SER A 125 -7.87 -5.61 -5.46
CA SER A 125 -8.44 -6.53 -4.48
C SER A 125 -8.41 -7.98 -4.95
N PHE A 126 -8.40 -8.89 -3.99
CA PHE A 126 -8.41 -10.33 -4.17
C PHE A 126 -9.38 -10.95 -3.17
N LYS A 127 -10.39 -11.65 -3.69
CA LYS A 127 -11.38 -12.35 -2.87
C LYS A 127 -10.89 -13.75 -2.55
N ILE A 128 -10.87 -14.09 -1.26
CA ILE A 128 -10.35 -15.35 -0.75
C ILE A 128 -11.25 -16.51 -1.21
N PRO A 129 -10.74 -17.46 -2.02
CA PRO A 129 -11.55 -18.51 -2.62
C PRO A 129 -11.92 -19.64 -1.65
N GLN A 130 -11.08 -19.88 -0.64
CA GLN A 130 -11.28 -20.93 0.37
C GLN A 130 -10.51 -20.61 1.66
N ASP A 131 -10.89 -21.25 2.76
CA ASP A 131 -10.21 -21.07 4.05
C ASP A 131 -8.78 -21.62 4.01
N GLY A 132 -7.86 -20.97 4.73
CA GLY A 132 -6.52 -21.50 4.96
C GLY A 132 -5.48 -20.43 5.24
N LYS A 133 -4.21 -20.84 5.17
CA LYS A 133 -3.05 -19.97 5.38
C LYS A 133 -2.54 -19.43 4.06
N TYR A 134 -2.52 -18.11 3.97
CA TYR A 134 -2.10 -17.39 2.79
C TYR A 134 -0.77 -16.68 3.00
N ASP A 135 0.08 -16.77 1.98
CA ASP A 135 1.31 -15.99 1.88
C ASP A 135 1.19 -15.04 0.70
N PHE A 136 1.61 -13.80 0.90
CA PHE A 136 1.58 -12.75 -0.10
C PHE A 136 2.99 -12.25 -0.35
N ASP A 137 3.51 -12.49 -1.55
CA ASP A 137 4.84 -12.04 -1.96
C ASP A 137 4.71 -10.88 -2.94
N PHE A 138 5.58 -9.88 -2.80
CA PHE A 138 5.59 -8.70 -3.62
C PHE A 138 6.99 -8.39 -4.12
N LYS A 139 7.06 -7.85 -5.33
CA LYS A 139 8.31 -7.36 -5.92
C LYS A 139 8.04 -6.11 -6.75
N LEU A 140 8.90 -5.10 -6.57
CA LEU A 140 8.86 -3.91 -7.41
C LEU A 140 9.47 -4.23 -8.77
N GLU A 141 8.74 -3.94 -9.83
CA GLU A 141 9.23 -3.95 -11.20
C GLU A 141 9.33 -2.51 -11.69
N ALA A 142 10.56 -2.12 -12.03
CA ALA A 142 10.85 -0.83 -12.64
C ALA A 142 11.26 -1.03 -14.11
N PRO A 143 10.78 -0.19 -15.03
CA PRO A 143 11.08 -0.34 -16.45
C PRO A 143 12.57 -0.12 -16.78
N GLU A 144 13.34 0.56 -15.92
CA GLU A 144 14.80 0.75 -16.06
C GLU A 144 15.47 0.84 -14.68
N LEU A 145 16.79 0.60 -14.62
CA LEU A 145 17.63 0.95 -13.48
C LEU A 145 17.42 2.43 -13.15
N ASP A 146 17.33 2.76 -11.87
CA ASP A 146 17.75 4.07 -11.33
C ASP A 146 16.69 5.20 -11.30
N PHE A 147 15.73 5.10 -10.37
CA PHE A 147 14.93 6.28 -10.00
C PHE A 147 14.69 6.40 -8.49
N PHE A 148 14.33 5.29 -7.82
CA PHE A 148 14.19 5.28 -6.36
C PHE A 148 15.54 5.54 -5.65
N ALA A 149 16.65 5.13 -6.25
CA ALA A 149 18.00 5.34 -5.70
C ALA A 149 18.50 6.79 -5.79
N LYS A 150 17.92 7.63 -6.68
CA LYS A 150 18.39 9.01 -6.91
C LYS A 150 17.49 10.10 -6.33
N ASN A 151 16.21 9.81 -6.05
CA ASN A 151 15.20 10.85 -5.77
C ASN A 151 14.50 10.74 -4.41
N SER A 152 15.10 10.04 -3.43
CA SER A 152 14.51 9.82 -2.09
C SER A 152 13.07 9.28 -2.10
N SER A 153 12.68 8.66 -3.21
CA SER A 153 11.35 8.11 -3.35
C SER A 153 11.34 6.74 -2.65
N SER A 154 10.17 6.29 -2.22
CA SER A 154 9.97 4.94 -1.69
C SER A 154 8.57 4.46 -2.01
N THR A 155 8.40 3.15 -2.00
CA THR A 155 7.07 2.56 -2.10
C THR A 155 6.97 1.34 -1.21
N SER A 156 5.86 1.23 -0.50
CA SER A 156 5.47 0.07 0.30
C SER A 156 4.13 -0.44 -0.20
N VAL A 157 3.87 -1.72 0.02
CA VAL A 157 2.53 -2.30 -0.08
C VAL A 157 1.94 -2.42 1.33
N ILE A 158 0.67 -2.05 1.48
CA ILE A 158 -0.13 -2.27 2.67
C ILE A 158 -1.22 -3.28 2.29
N ILE A 159 -1.32 -4.37 3.04
CA ILE A 159 -2.41 -5.32 2.88
C ILE A 159 -3.51 -4.96 3.87
N ARG A 160 -4.74 -4.82 3.37
CA ARG A 160 -5.92 -4.60 4.20
C ARG A 160 -6.99 -5.64 3.95
N LYS A 161 -7.77 -5.97 4.98
CA LYS A 161 -8.96 -6.81 4.90
C LYS A 161 -10.22 -5.94 4.98
N LYS A 162 -11.07 -5.98 3.96
CA LYS A 162 -12.37 -5.27 3.94
C LYS A 162 -13.45 -6.07 4.66
#